data_AF-A0A1H3XKS3-F1
#
_entry.id   AF-A0A1H3XKS3-F1
#
_cell.length_a   1.000
_cell.length_b   1.000
_cell.length_c   1.000
_cell.angle_alpha   90.00
_cell.angle_beta   90.00
_cell.angle_gamma   90.00
#
_symmetry.space_group_name_H-M   'P 1'
#
loop_
_entity.id
_entity.type
_entity.pdbx_description
1 polymer ?
#
loop_
_entity_poly.entity_id
_entity_poly.type
_entity_poly.pdbx_seq_one_letter_code
_entity_poly.pdbx_strand_id
1 'polypeptide(L)'
;MAFSCLNATAQKREKFEFVSNLPVYADSLIAHFDYPLAWENSGIKKFGKWKKIARQKVFDCMLMPPPPPAGGYQTKVLFEEQRDGYKAQKIEIRLSQYYTVPAYVLVPDGKGPFPAINLLHDHGAHLYIGKEKMIRPLACEEAAVVKDADEQLSFKYDRTENGGFANCFPGLRRWMDYPHVASIACPKPMLFINGKQDKLFPVPGVEKAFSIMHNTWQSQGADDKLETELWDIPHSCGLNAQQRVLEFFKKHL
;
A
#
# COMPACT_ATOMS: atom_id res chain seq x y z
N MET A 1 63.43 7.10 -12.01
CA MET A 1 61.99 7.42 -11.92
C MET A 1 61.45 6.78 -10.67
N ALA A 2 61.11 7.58 -9.66
CA ALA A 2 60.49 7.09 -8.43
C ALA A 2 58.99 6.94 -8.67
N PHE A 3 58.46 5.72 -8.51
CA PHE A 3 57.02 5.48 -8.47
C PHE A 3 56.51 5.91 -7.09
N SER A 4 55.79 7.03 -7.04
CA SER A 4 55.01 7.42 -5.86
C SER A 4 53.75 6.56 -5.81
N CYS A 5 53.69 5.61 -4.89
CA CYS A 5 52.44 4.98 -4.48
C CYS A 5 51.62 6.01 -3.71
N LEU A 6 50.63 6.63 -4.38
CA LEU A 6 49.55 7.34 -3.71
C LEU A 6 48.74 6.31 -2.93
N ASN A 7 49.01 6.20 -1.62
CA ASN A 7 48.09 5.54 -0.70
C ASN A 7 46.79 6.32 -0.72
N ALA A 8 45.76 5.77 -1.35
CA ALA A 8 44.39 6.22 -1.16
C ALA A 8 44.00 5.90 0.29
N THR A 9 44.28 6.83 1.21
CA THR A 9 43.64 6.83 2.52
C THR A 9 42.16 7.09 2.27
N ALA A 10 41.39 6.00 2.23
CA ALA A 10 39.94 6.09 2.39
C ALA A 10 39.66 6.99 3.58
N GLN A 11 38.82 8.00 3.37
CA GLN A 11 38.46 9.05 4.32
C GLN A 11 37.73 8.44 5.53
N LYS A 12 38.47 7.81 6.44
CA LYS A 12 37.94 7.17 7.65
C LYS A 12 37.63 8.28 8.67
N ARG A 13 36.37 8.69 8.75
CA ARG A 13 35.90 9.68 9.73
C ARG A 13 35.75 9.02 11.10
N GLU A 14 36.24 9.67 12.16
CA GLU A 14 36.23 9.16 13.55
C GLU A 14 34.83 9.13 14.19
N LYS A 15 33.92 10.00 13.74
CA LYS A 15 32.51 10.02 14.15
C LYS A 15 31.64 9.75 12.93
N PHE A 16 30.83 8.71 12.99
CA PHE A 16 29.79 8.47 12.00
C PHE A 16 28.59 9.36 12.34
N GLU A 17 28.17 10.19 11.40
CA GLU A 17 26.90 10.95 11.51
C GLU A 17 25.67 10.02 11.39
N PHE A 18 25.88 8.71 11.41
CA PHE A 18 24.88 7.68 11.18
C PHE A 18 25.03 6.55 12.22
N VAL A 19 23.90 6.03 12.69
CA VAL A 19 23.79 4.74 13.39
C VAL A 19 22.97 3.81 12.49
N SER A 20 23.54 2.65 12.18
CA SER A 20 23.03 1.78 11.10
C SER A 20 22.93 2.58 9.78
N ASN A 21 21.74 2.66 9.18
CA ASN A 21 21.49 3.39 7.93
C ASN A 21 20.78 4.73 8.15
N LEU A 22 20.72 5.25 9.38
CA LEU A 22 19.99 6.46 9.73
C LEU A 22 20.92 7.52 10.34
N PRO A 23 20.70 8.81 10.07
CA PRO A 23 21.47 9.86 10.70
C PRO A 23 21.23 9.87 12.22
N VAL A 24 22.26 10.22 13.01
CA VAL A 24 22.17 10.24 14.48
C VAL A 24 21.10 11.19 15.03
N TYR A 25 20.63 12.13 14.22
CA TYR A 25 19.57 13.09 14.55
C TYR A 25 18.20 12.69 14.00
N ALA A 26 18.02 11.46 13.50
CA ALA A 26 16.74 11.00 12.94
C ALA A 26 15.59 11.14 13.94
N ASP A 27 15.78 10.73 15.19
CA ASP A 27 14.76 10.83 16.24
C ASP A 27 14.39 12.29 16.52
N SER A 28 15.39 13.17 16.61
CA SER A 28 15.16 14.61 16.73
C SER A 28 14.36 15.14 15.56
N LEU A 29 14.73 14.79 14.32
CA LEU A 29 14.02 15.23 13.12
C LEU A 29 12.56 14.72 13.10
N ILE A 30 12.32 13.48 13.52
CA ILE A 30 10.98 12.91 13.66
C ILE A 30 10.17 13.68 14.71
N ALA A 31 10.78 14.02 15.85
CA ALA A 31 10.13 14.78 16.92
C ALA A 31 9.77 16.23 16.53
N HIS A 32 10.43 16.80 15.51
CA HIS A 32 10.11 18.14 15.00
C HIS A 32 8.89 18.16 14.06
N PHE A 33 8.40 17.01 13.57
CA PHE A 33 7.21 17.00 12.72
C PHE A 33 5.95 17.16 13.56
N ASP A 34 5.27 18.29 13.36
CA ASP A 34 3.98 18.64 13.96
C ASP A 34 2.79 18.27 13.07
N TYR A 35 3.04 17.83 11.82
CA TYR A 35 2.03 17.41 10.85
C TYR A 35 0.83 18.39 10.76
N PRO A 36 0.99 19.60 10.22
CA PRO A 36 -0.01 20.67 10.26
C PRO A 36 -1.32 20.36 9.51
N LEU A 37 -1.36 19.28 8.71
CA LEU A 37 -2.58 18.78 8.07
C LEU A 37 -3.12 17.48 8.68
N ALA A 38 -2.52 16.97 9.77
CA ALA A 38 -3.18 16.03 10.66
C ALA A 38 -4.49 16.65 11.19
N TRP A 39 -5.56 15.86 11.31
CA TRP A 39 -6.88 16.41 11.66
C TRP A 39 -6.87 17.09 13.03
N GLU A 40 -6.21 16.46 14.00
CA GLU A 40 -6.02 16.93 15.37
C GLU A 40 -5.23 18.24 15.45
N ASN A 41 -4.23 18.42 14.57
CA ASN A 41 -3.33 19.56 14.61
C ASN A 41 -3.76 20.69 13.66
N SER A 42 -4.62 20.40 12.68
CA SER A 42 -4.96 21.36 11.64
C SER A 42 -5.76 22.55 12.18
N GLY A 43 -5.40 23.75 11.73
CA GLY A 43 -6.21 24.96 11.91
C GLY A 43 -7.55 24.92 11.15
N ILE A 44 -7.74 23.96 10.23
CA ILE A 44 -8.97 23.84 9.44
C ILE A 44 -9.99 22.99 10.21
N LYS A 45 -10.92 23.64 10.91
CA LYS A 45 -11.89 22.93 11.78
C LYS A 45 -13.17 22.43 11.10
N LYS A 46 -13.43 22.83 9.85
CA LYS A 46 -14.54 22.27 9.06
C LYS A 46 -14.08 20.99 8.37
N PHE A 47 -14.53 19.84 8.84
CA PHE A 47 -14.04 18.52 8.37
C PHE A 47 -14.07 18.34 6.86
N GLY A 48 -15.19 18.67 6.19
CA GLY A 48 -15.28 18.58 4.72
C GLY A 48 -14.26 19.48 4.00
N LYS A 49 -13.94 20.65 4.55
CA LYS A 49 -12.91 21.55 4.01
C LYS A 49 -11.51 20.98 4.26
N TRP A 50 -11.23 20.50 5.47
CA TRP A 50 -9.97 19.84 5.80
C TRP A 50 -9.71 18.66 4.87
N LYS A 51 -10.68 17.74 4.74
CA LYS A 51 -10.59 16.54 3.91
C LYS A 51 -10.25 16.86 2.44
N LYS A 52 -10.85 17.91 1.89
CA LYS A 52 -10.54 18.38 0.52
C LYS A 52 -9.10 18.87 0.41
N ILE A 53 -8.65 19.70 1.36
CA ILE A 53 -7.30 20.28 1.36
C ILE A 53 -6.23 19.22 1.62
N ALA A 54 -6.43 18.36 2.63
CA ALA A 54 -5.54 17.26 2.96
C ALA A 54 -5.38 16.32 1.76
N ARG A 55 -6.49 15.91 1.11
CA ARG A 55 -6.44 15.08 -0.10
C ARG A 55 -5.65 15.74 -1.23
N GLN A 56 -5.90 17.02 -1.48
CA GLN A 56 -5.15 17.74 -2.52
C GLN A 56 -3.65 17.75 -2.20
N LYS A 57 -3.27 17.95 -0.93
CA LYS A 57 -1.86 17.92 -0.53
C LYS A 57 -1.21 16.56 -0.77
N VAL A 58 -1.93 15.46 -0.50
CA VAL A 58 -1.44 14.11 -0.84
C VAL A 58 -1.18 13.99 -2.34
N PHE A 59 -2.11 14.44 -3.19
CA PHE A 59 -1.93 14.41 -4.64
C PHE A 59 -0.77 15.27 -5.13
N ASP A 60 -0.58 16.45 -4.54
CA ASP A 60 0.58 17.31 -4.86
C ASP A 60 1.90 16.59 -4.52
N CYS A 61 1.98 15.95 -3.35
CA CYS A 61 3.18 15.22 -2.91
C CYS A 61 3.44 13.94 -3.71
N MET A 62 2.39 13.33 -4.28
CA MET A 62 2.52 12.19 -5.18
C MET A 62 2.95 12.58 -6.60
N LEU A 63 2.99 13.89 -6.91
CA LEU A 63 3.16 14.39 -8.28
C LEU A 63 2.15 13.73 -9.23
N MET A 64 0.89 13.64 -8.77
CA MET A 64 -0.15 12.84 -9.43
C MET A 64 -0.24 13.18 -10.92
N PRO A 65 -0.21 12.18 -11.83
CA PRO A 65 -0.38 12.41 -13.25
C PRO A 65 -1.73 13.07 -13.55
N PRO A 66 -1.90 13.67 -14.76
CA PRO A 66 -3.16 14.24 -15.19
C PRO A 66 -4.32 13.25 -15.04
N PRO A 67 -5.57 13.75 -14.92
CA PRO A 67 -6.74 12.91 -14.77
C PRO A 67 -6.86 11.90 -15.92
N PRO A 68 -7.57 10.79 -15.70
CA PRO A 68 -7.81 9.79 -16.75
C PRO A 68 -8.47 10.44 -17.99
N PRO A 69 -8.24 9.90 -19.19
CA PRO A 69 -8.89 10.40 -20.41
C PRO A 69 -10.42 10.39 -20.28
N ALA A 70 -11.09 11.37 -20.88
CA ALA A 70 -12.54 11.53 -20.78
C ALA A 70 -13.34 10.30 -21.27
N GLY A 71 -12.80 9.55 -22.24
CA GLY A 71 -13.39 8.29 -22.74
C GLY A 71 -12.98 7.04 -21.96
N GLY A 72 -12.27 7.19 -20.84
CA GLY A 72 -11.65 6.09 -20.10
C GLY A 72 -10.35 5.60 -20.73
N TYR A 73 -9.71 4.65 -20.06
CA TYR A 73 -8.53 3.98 -20.60
C TYR A 73 -8.93 2.95 -21.65
N GLN A 74 -8.11 2.82 -22.69
CA GLN A 74 -8.31 1.77 -23.69
C GLN A 74 -7.99 0.42 -23.06
N THR A 75 -8.90 -0.55 -23.25
CA THR A 75 -8.72 -1.91 -22.75
C THR A 75 -8.84 -2.93 -23.87
N LYS A 76 -8.13 -4.04 -23.72
CA LYS A 76 -8.21 -5.19 -24.64
C LYS A 76 -8.26 -6.47 -23.83
N VAL A 77 -9.25 -7.34 -24.11
CA VAL A 77 -9.28 -8.69 -23.55
C VAL A 77 -8.28 -9.55 -24.32
N LEU A 78 -7.34 -10.15 -23.60
CA LEU A 78 -6.33 -11.04 -24.16
C LEU A 78 -6.73 -12.51 -24.04
N PHE A 79 -7.40 -12.86 -22.94
CA PHE A 79 -7.81 -14.22 -22.65
C PHE A 79 -9.02 -14.19 -21.72
N GLU A 80 -9.84 -15.23 -21.82
CA GLU A 80 -11.03 -15.43 -20.98
C GLU A 80 -11.18 -16.92 -20.67
N GLU A 81 -11.52 -17.23 -19.43
CA GLU A 81 -11.91 -18.57 -18.99
C GLU A 81 -13.12 -18.49 -18.04
N GLN A 82 -13.96 -19.52 -18.09
CA GLN A 82 -15.01 -19.71 -17.10
C GLN A 82 -14.44 -20.45 -15.89
N ARG A 83 -14.76 -19.97 -14.68
CA ARG A 83 -14.53 -20.64 -13.41
C ARG A 83 -15.86 -20.86 -12.71
N ASP A 84 -15.82 -21.59 -11.58
CA ASP A 84 -17.03 -21.87 -10.80
C ASP A 84 -17.64 -20.58 -10.24
N GLY A 85 -18.77 -20.16 -10.80
CA GLY A 85 -19.54 -18.98 -10.41
C GLY A 85 -19.05 -17.63 -10.92
N TYR A 86 -17.99 -17.58 -11.74
CA TYR A 86 -17.50 -16.33 -12.34
C TYR A 86 -16.66 -16.54 -13.60
N LYS A 87 -16.64 -15.50 -14.41
CA LYS A 87 -15.77 -15.37 -15.58
C LYS A 87 -14.48 -14.64 -15.21
N ALA A 88 -13.34 -15.20 -15.60
CA ALA A 88 -12.04 -14.61 -15.38
C ALA A 88 -11.42 -14.15 -16.71
N GLN A 89 -10.97 -12.89 -16.76
CA GLN A 89 -10.36 -12.31 -17.95
C GLN A 89 -8.95 -11.80 -17.66
N LYS A 90 -8.01 -12.07 -18.56
CA LYS A 90 -6.78 -11.30 -18.66
C LYS A 90 -7.01 -10.16 -19.63
N ILE A 91 -6.81 -8.94 -19.16
CA ILE A 91 -6.92 -7.74 -19.98
C ILE A 91 -5.61 -6.97 -19.99
N GLU A 92 -5.46 -6.13 -20.99
CA GLU A 92 -4.47 -5.05 -21.03
C GLU A 92 -5.17 -3.70 -20.89
N ILE A 93 -4.59 -2.81 -20.10
CA ILE A 93 -5.04 -1.44 -19.90
C ILE A 93 -3.95 -0.49 -20.35
N ARG A 94 -4.23 0.33 -21.36
CA ARG A 94 -3.30 1.38 -21.81
C ARG A 94 -3.41 2.60 -20.89
N LEU A 95 -2.52 2.72 -19.92
CA LEU A 95 -2.52 3.80 -18.93
C LEU A 95 -1.94 5.11 -19.45
N SER A 96 -1.07 5.04 -20.46
CA SER A 96 -0.56 6.22 -21.15
C SER A 96 -0.18 5.89 -22.59
N GLN A 97 0.30 6.89 -23.34
CA GLN A 97 0.88 6.62 -24.65
C GLN A 97 2.13 5.73 -24.60
N TYR A 98 2.80 5.66 -23.45
CA TYR A 98 4.10 5.01 -23.28
C TYR A 98 4.03 3.58 -22.74
N TYR A 99 2.98 3.22 -22.01
CA TYR A 99 2.91 1.90 -21.39
C TYR A 99 1.48 1.38 -21.21
N THR A 100 1.41 0.05 -21.24
CA THR A 100 0.21 -0.78 -21.05
C THR A 100 0.49 -1.76 -19.93
N VAL A 101 -0.49 -2.01 -19.07
CA VAL A 101 -0.36 -2.95 -17.95
C VAL A 101 -1.35 -4.10 -18.08
N PRO A 102 -0.95 -5.35 -17.81
CA PRO A 102 -1.87 -6.46 -17.73
C PRO A 102 -2.61 -6.46 -16.38
N ALA A 103 -3.88 -6.86 -16.39
CA ALA A 103 -4.70 -7.01 -15.20
C ALA A 103 -5.62 -8.23 -15.32
N TYR A 104 -6.08 -8.75 -14.18
CA TYR A 104 -7.19 -9.69 -14.13
C TYR A 104 -8.48 -8.98 -13.78
N VAL A 105 -9.55 -9.33 -14.48
CA VAL A 105 -10.92 -8.90 -14.17
C VAL A 105 -11.75 -10.14 -13.94
N LEU A 106 -12.36 -10.22 -12.76
CA LEU A 106 -13.24 -11.31 -12.37
C LEU A 106 -14.67 -10.79 -12.32
N VAL A 107 -15.57 -11.40 -13.09
CA VAL A 107 -16.96 -10.97 -13.21
C VAL A 107 -17.85 -12.12 -12.75
N PRO A 108 -18.61 -11.97 -11.66
CA PRO A 108 -19.54 -13.00 -11.21
C PRO A 108 -20.57 -13.36 -12.29
N ASP A 109 -21.00 -14.62 -12.30
CA ASP A 109 -22.08 -15.05 -13.15
C ASP A 109 -23.41 -14.37 -12.74
N GLY A 110 -24.32 -14.19 -13.71
CA GLY A 110 -25.63 -13.60 -13.49
C GLY A 110 -25.75 -12.14 -13.93
N LYS A 111 -26.82 -11.48 -13.49
CA LYS A 111 -27.13 -10.08 -13.86
C LYS A 111 -26.72 -9.16 -12.71
N GLY A 112 -25.79 -8.23 -13.01
CA GLY A 112 -25.39 -7.16 -12.10
C GLY A 112 -26.46 -6.05 -11.95
N PRO A 113 -26.09 -4.87 -11.44
CA PRO A 113 -24.72 -4.44 -11.13
C PRO A 113 -24.12 -5.19 -9.93
N PHE A 114 -22.81 -5.44 -9.99
CA PHE A 114 -22.04 -5.98 -8.86
C PHE A 114 -21.19 -4.87 -8.24
N PRO A 115 -20.95 -4.90 -6.92
CA PRO A 115 -19.90 -4.10 -6.32
C PRO A 115 -18.55 -4.40 -6.97
N ALA A 116 -17.74 -3.36 -7.21
CA ALA A 116 -16.40 -3.50 -7.77
C ALA A 116 -15.34 -3.38 -6.68
N ILE A 117 -14.40 -4.34 -6.65
CA ILE A 117 -13.28 -4.34 -5.71
C ILE A 117 -11.99 -4.24 -6.53
N ASN A 118 -11.16 -3.24 -6.20
CA ASN A 118 -9.81 -3.13 -6.75
C ASN A 118 -8.82 -3.82 -5.81
N LEU A 119 -8.22 -4.92 -6.25
CA LEU A 119 -7.23 -5.67 -5.47
C LEU A 119 -5.82 -5.21 -5.85
N LEU A 120 -5.10 -4.67 -4.86
CA LEU A 120 -3.70 -4.26 -4.98
C LEU A 120 -2.83 -5.25 -4.22
N HIS A 121 -1.69 -5.63 -4.80
CA HIS A 121 -0.73 -6.58 -4.22
C HIS A 121 0.48 -5.87 -3.63
N ASP A 122 1.17 -6.54 -2.73
CA ASP A 122 2.46 -6.12 -2.21
C ASP A 122 3.57 -6.23 -3.27
N HIS A 123 4.67 -5.51 -3.08
CA HIS A 123 5.86 -5.74 -3.88
C HIS A 123 6.66 -6.96 -3.40
N GLY A 124 6.73 -7.24 -2.10
CA GLY A 124 7.36 -8.45 -1.53
C GLY A 124 8.83 -8.66 -1.95
N ALA A 125 9.50 -7.58 -2.35
CA ALA A 125 10.78 -7.57 -3.08
C ALA A 125 10.82 -8.49 -4.33
N HIS A 126 9.67 -8.82 -4.89
CA HIS A 126 9.49 -9.72 -6.04
C HIS A 126 8.46 -9.16 -7.01
N LEU A 127 8.97 -8.57 -8.10
CA LEU A 127 8.21 -7.72 -9.03
C LEU A 127 7.83 -8.42 -10.35
N TYR A 128 8.05 -9.74 -10.44
CA TYR A 128 7.79 -10.51 -11.67
C TYR A 128 6.33 -10.94 -11.79
N ILE A 129 5.65 -11.10 -10.66
CA ILE A 129 4.23 -11.43 -10.55
C ILE A 129 3.53 -10.42 -9.64
N GLY A 130 2.21 -10.33 -9.75
CA GLY A 130 1.45 -9.37 -8.95
C GLY A 130 -0.03 -9.68 -8.85
N LYS A 131 -0.73 -9.66 -9.98
CA LYS A 131 -2.14 -10.11 -10.06
C LYS A 131 -2.28 -11.57 -9.60
N GLU A 132 -1.26 -12.38 -9.86
CA GLU A 132 -1.14 -13.77 -9.47
C GLU A 132 -0.93 -13.98 -7.97
N LYS A 133 -0.42 -12.97 -7.25
CA LYS A 133 -0.32 -12.99 -5.79
C LYS A 133 -1.70 -12.93 -5.13
N MET A 134 -2.69 -12.38 -5.84
CA MET A 134 -4.06 -12.20 -5.35
C MET A 134 -5.00 -13.28 -5.89
N ILE A 135 -4.87 -13.64 -7.16
CA ILE A 135 -5.78 -14.54 -7.87
C ILE A 135 -4.97 -15.64 -8.54
N ARG A 136 -5.42 -16.90 -8.42
CA ARG A 136 -4.77 -18.04 -9.07
C ARG A 136 -4.56 -17.78 -10.58
N PRO A 137 -3.34 -18.01 -11.11
CA PRO A 137 -3.01 -17.79 -12.52
C PRO A 137 -4.07 -18.35 -13.47
N LEU A 138 -4.38 -17.62 -14.55
CA LEU A 138 -5.28 -18.11 -15.58
C LEU A 138 -4.56 -19.15 -16.47
N ALA A 139 -5.32 -19.97 -17.21
CA ALA A 139 -4.76 -21.02 -18.06
C ALA A 139 -3.84 -20.51 -19.18
N CYS A 140 -3.92 -19.22 -19.52
CA CYS A 140 -3.03 -18.60 -20.51
C CYS A 140 -1.66 -18.18 -19.96
N GLU A 141 -1.44 -18.21 -18.64
CA GLU A 141 -0.16 -17.81 -18.09
C GLU A 141 0.93 -18.84 -18.36
N GLU A 142 2.16 -18.35 -18.50
CA GLU A 142 3.32 -19.20 -18.72
C GLU A 142 3.60 -20.08 -17.49
N ALA A 143 4.12 -21.29 -17.72
CA ALA A 143 4.45 -22.21 -16.63
C ALA A 143 5.41 -21.61 -15.59
N ALA A 144 6.29 -20.68 -15.99
CA ALA A 144 7.17 -19.96 -15.08
C ALA A 144 6.38 -19.06 -14.12
N VAL A 145 5.36 -18.34 -14.61
CA VAL A 145 4.48 -17.49 -13.78
C VAL A 145 3.67 -18.35 -12.82
N VAL A 146 3.15 -19.49 -13.28
CA VAL A 146 2.39 -20.42 -12.43
C VAL A 146 3.26 -20.95 -11.29
N LYS A 147 4.46 -21.43 -11.62
CA LYS A 147 5.42 -21.94 -10.64
C LYS A 147 5.80 -20.88 -9.62
N ASP A 148 6.07 -19.66 -10.07
CA ASP A 148 6.46 -18.53 -9.21
C ASP A 148 5.33 -18.16 -8.22
N ALA A 149 4.09 -18.11 -8.71
CA ALA A 149 2.92 -17.88 -7.85
C ALA A 149 2.73 -19.00 -6.82
N ASP A 150 2.92 -20.27 -7.20
CA ASP A 150 2.83 -21.40 -6.27
C ASP A 150 3.95 -21.40 -5.22
N GLU A 151 5.18 -21.02 -5.60
CA GLU A 151 6.30 -20.88 -4.67
C GLU A 151 6.02 -19.77 -3.65
N GLN A 152 5.55 -18.60 -4.09
CA GLN A 152 5.26 -17.47 -3.21
C GLN A 152 4.08 -17.75 -2.26
N LEU A 153 3.06 -18.48 -2.71
CA LEU A 153 1.92 -18.86 -1.87
C LEU A 153 2.22 -20.07 -0.96
N SER A 154 3.46 -20.58 -0.97
CA SER A 154 3.91 -21.67 -0.12
C SER A 154 4.80 -21.19 1.04
N PHE A 155 4.98 -22.03 2.05
CA PHE A 155 5.92 -21.79 3.16
C PHE A 155 7.40 -21.82 2.74
N LYS A 156 7.73 -22.01 1.45
CA LYS A 156 9.10 -22.06 0.93
C LYS A 156 9.64 -20.69 0.53
N TYR A 157 8.85 -19.63 0.67
CA TYR A 157 9.27 -18.27 0.33
C TYR A 157 10.11 -17.67 1.46
N ASP A 158 11.44 -17.61 1.31
CA ASP A 158 12.38 -17.15 2.35
C ASP A 158 12.89 -15.70 2.17
N ARG A 159 12.34 -14.96 1.21
CA ARG A 159 12.93 -13.67 0.81
C ARG A 159 12.67 -12.58 1.83
N THR A 160 13.73 -11.84 2.15
CA THR A 160 13.65 -10.62 2.96
C THR A 160 12.97 -9.51 2.16
N GLU A 161 11.81 -9.06 2.64
CA GLU A 161 11.15 -7.88 2.13
C GLU A 161 11.86 -6.63 2.66
N ASN A 162 12.40 -5.82 1.76
CA ASN A 162 12.92 -4.50 2.09
C ASN A 162 11.91 -3.44 1.63
N GLY A 163 11.64 -2.46 2.49
CA GLY A 163 10.80 -1.32 2.14
C GLY A 163 11.29 -0.64 0.87
N GLY A 164 10.39 -0.47 -0.10
CA GLY A 164 10.71 0.12 -1.40
C GLY A 164 10.48 1.63 -1.43
N PHE A 165 11.17 2.31 -2.35
CA PHE A 165 10.98 3.74 -2.65
C PHE A 165 9.52 4.09 -2.99
N ALA A 166 8.73 3.12 -3.47
CA ALA A 166 7.32 3.29 -3.79
C ALA A 166 6.46 3.78 -2.61
N ASN A 167 6.91 3.58 -1.37
CA ASN A 167 6.21 4.04 -0.16
C ASN A 167 6.59 5.49 0.24
N CYS A 168 7.61 6.07 -0.39
CA CYS A 168 8.12 7.40 -0.04
C CYS A 168 7.52 8.47 -0.95
N PHE A 169 6.58 9.27 -0.42
CA PHE A 169 6.05 10.45 -1.11
C PHE A 169 6.86 11.70 -0.75
N PRO A 170 7.64 12.28 -1.68
CA PRO A 170 8.48 13.43 -1.37
C PRO A 170 7.67 14.60 -0.78
N GLY A 171 8.14 15.10 0.36
CA GLY A 171 7.52 16.23 1.05
C GLY A 171 6.26 15.91 1.86
N LEU A 172 5.65 14.73 1.75
CA LEU A 172 4.42 14.39 2.49
C LEU A 172 4.60 14.50 4.01
N ARG A 173 5.72 13.98 4.52
CA ARG A 173 6.08 13.95 5.96
C ARG A 173 6.11 15.35 6.61
N ARG A 174 6.20 16.43 5.82
CA ARG A 174 6.09 17.82 6.33
C ARG A 174 4.67 18.21 6.71
N TRP A 175 3.67 17.45 6.27
CA TRP A 175 2.25 17.80 6.38
C TRP A 175 1.46 16.74 7.13
N MET A 176 1.72 15.47 6.84
CA MET A 176 0.97 14.31 7.32
C MET A 176 1.86 13.07 7.39
N ASP A 177 1.33 12.04 8.05
CA ASP A 177 1.89 10.68 8.13
C ASP A 177 0.82 9.70 7.63
N TYR A 178 1.15 8.41 7.48
CA TYR A 178 0.26 7.38 6.98
C TYR A 178 -1.12 7.31 7.69
N PRO A 179 -1.23 7.31 9.03
CA PRO A 179 -2.56 7.31 9.68
C PRO A 179 -3.38 8.57 9.35
N HIS A 180 -2.74 9.72 9.17
CA HIS A 180 -3.42 10.95 8.76
C HIS A 180 -3.95 10.85 7.32
N VAL A 181 -3.17 10.25 6.41
CA VAL A 181 -3.61 9.98 5.03
C VAL A 181 -4.77 8.99 5.01
N ALA A 182 -4.67 7.88 5.77
CA ALA A 182 -5.77 6.93 5.93
C ALA A 182 -7.04 7.61 6.46
N SER A 183 -6.88 8.57 7.38
CA SER A 183 -7.98 9.33 7.99
C SER A 183 -8.76 10.22 7.03
N ILE A 184 -8.21 10.51 5.84
CA ILE A 184 -8.95 11.20 4.77
C ILE A 184 -10.14 10.34 4.29
N ALA A 185 -10.13 9.02 4.48
CA ALA A 185 -11.23 8.13 4.08
C ALA A 185 -12.50 8.34 4.94
N CYS A 186 -12.36 8.76 6.20
CA CYS A 186 -13.46 9.00 7.14
C CYS A 186 -14.58 9.85 6.51
N PRO A 187 -15.87 9.46 6.60
CA PRO A 187 -16.44 8.43 7.49
C PRO A 187 -16.75 7.10 6.76
N LYS A 188 -16.01 6.75 5.71
CA LYS A 188 -16.24 5.47 5.00
C LYS A 188 -15.87 4.28 5.90
N PRO A 189 -16.54 3.12 5.74
CA PRO A 189 -16.08 1.88 6.35
C PRO A 189 -14.65 1.55 5.96
N MET A 190 -13.81 1.21 6.94
CA MET A 190 -12.43 0.78 6.73
C MET A 190 -12.04 -0.33 7.71
N LEU A 191 -11.27 -1.31 7.23
CA LEU A 191 -10.67 -2.38 8.02
C LEU A 191 -9.15 -2.31 7.93
N PHE A 192 -8.48 -2.39 9.07
CA PHE A 192 -7.02 -2.52 9.17
C PHE A 192 -6.67 -3.71 10.06
N ILE A 193 -5.84 -4.62 9.54
CA ILE A 193 -5.32 -5.78 10.30
C ILE A 193 -3.80 -5.69 10.29
N ASN A 194 -3.17 -5.84 11.45
CA ASN A 194 -1.71 -5.87 11.57
C ASN A 194 -1.23 -7.05 12.42
N GLY A 195 -0.10 -7.65 12.04
CA GLY A 195 0.55 -8.71 12.81
C GLY A 195 1.35 -8.16 14.00
N LYS A 196 1.29 -8.82 15.16
CA LYS A 196 2.10 -8.47 16.34
C LYS A 196 3.56 -8.90 16.20
N GLN A 197 3.82 -9.90 15.36
CA GLN A 197 5.17 -10.41 15.09
C GLN A 197 5.79 -9.74 13.85
N ASP A 198 5.10 -8.77 13.26
CA ASP A 198 5.57 -7.98 12.13
C ASP A 198 6.76 -7.11 12.54
N LYS A 199 7.91 -7.33 11.91
CA LYS A 199 9.14 -6.58 12.18
C LYS A 199 9.20 -5.24 11.45
N LEU A 200 8.35 -5.02 10.45
CA LEU A 200 8.28 -3.77 9.68
C LEU A 200 7.40 -2.73 10.39
N PHE A 201 6.38 -3.18 11.12
CA PHE A 201 5.43 -2.31 11.83
C PHE A 201 5.34 -2.66 13.32
N PRO A 202 6.20 -2.04 14.17
CA PRO A 202 6.18 -2.28 15.61
C PRO A 202 4.83 -1.95 16.23
N VAL A 203 4.36 -2.83 17.12
CA VAL A 203 3.04 -2.71 17.78
C VAL A 203 2.76 -1.32 18.37
N PRO A 204 3.67 -0.67 19.12
CA PRO A 204 3.39 0.67 19.66
C PRO A 204 3.12 1.73 18.58
N GLY A 205 3.79 1.61 17.42
CA GLY A 205 3.56 2.49 16.27
C GLY A 205 2.19 2.25 15.63
N VAL A 206 1.78 0.99 15.54
CA VAL A 206 0.48 0.58 15.01
C VAL A 206 -0.66 1.02 15.92
N GLU A 207 -0.54 0.80 17.23
CA GLU A 207 -1.53 1.25 18.22
C GLU A 207 -1.71 2.76 18.19
N LYS A 208 -0.61 3.51 18.09
CA LYS A 208 -0.65 4.97 17.90
C LYS A 208 -1.36 5.36 16.60
N ALA A 209 -1.06 4.67 15.50
CA ALA A 209 -1.70 4.92 14.21
C ALA A 209 -3.22 4.66 14.26
N PHE A 210 -3.65 3.55 14.84
CA PHE A 210 -5.06 3.20 15.04
C PHE A 210 -5.77 4.23 15.93
N SER A 211 -5.14 4.66 17.02
CA SER A 211 -5.68 5.71 17.90
C SER A 211 -5.93 7.03 17.15
N ILE A 212 -4.97 7.50 16.33
CA ILE A 212 -5.13 8.70 15.49
C ILE A 212 -6.35 8.56 14.54
N MET A 213 -6.49 7.38 13.93
CA MET A 213 -7.59 7.11 13.01
C MET A 213 -8.94 7.07 13.74
N HIS A 214 -9.05 6.35 14.85
CA HIS A 214 -10.25 6.32 15.68
C HIS A 214 -10.66 7.72 16.16
N ASN A 215 -9.74 8.54 16.62
CA ASN A 215 -10.03 9.94 16.99
C ASN A 215 -10.67 10.72 15.82
N THR A 216 -10.22 10.46 14.59
CA THR A 216 -10.80 11.11 13.40
C THR A 216 -12.22 10.60 13.11
N TRP A 217 -12.48 9.29 13.16
CA TRP A 217 -13.84 8.75 12.96
C TRP A 217 -14.80 9.14 14.09
N GLN A 218 -14.36 9.12 15.35
CA GLN A 218 -15.12 9.59 16.51
C GLN A 218 -15.54 11.05 16.36
N SER A 219 -14.63 11.92 15.90
CA SER A 219 -14.96 13.34 15.67
C SER A 219 -16.08 13.57 14.66
N GLN A 220 -16.35 12.57 13.79
CA GLN A 220 -17.41 12.60 12.79
C GLN A 220 -18.59 11.69 13.16
N GLY A 221 -18.63 11.16 14.39
CA GLY A 221 -19.69 10.28 14.86
C GLY A 221 -19.82 8.99 14.05
N ALA A 222 -18.69 8.46 13.55
CA ALA A 222 -18.66 7.33 12.62
C ALA A 222 -17.76 6.18 13.06
N ASP A 223 -17.28 6.18 14.31
CA ASP A 223 -16.29 5.22 14.82
C ASP A 223 -16.69 3.75 14.67
N ASP A 224 -17.99 3.48 14.65
CA ASP A 224 -18.58 2.16 14.36
C ASP A 224 -18.25 1.61 12.96
N LYS A 225 -17.70 2.45 12.08
CA LYS A 225 -17.28 2.10 10.71
C LYS A 225 -15.78 1.85 10.57
N LEU A 226 -14.99 2.09 11.60
CA LEU A 226 -13.55 1.80 11.58
C LEU A 226 -13.28 0.56 12.42
N GLU A 227 -12.72 -0.47 11.79
CA GLU A 227 -12.33 -1.71 12.43
C GLU A 227 -10.80 -1.84 12.34
N THR A 228 -10.12 -1.91 13.49
CA THR A 228 -8.67 -2.10 13.56
C THR A 228 -8.31 -3.28 14.44
N GLU A 229 -7.42 -4.16 13.98
CA GLU A 229 -7.13 -5.43 14.63
C GLU A 229 -5.62 -5.74 14.71
N LEU A 230 -5.19 -6.30 15.84
CA LEU A 230 -3.81 -6.78 16.07
C LEU A 230 -3.79 -8.28 16.33
N TRP A 231 -3.21 -9.04 15.42
CA TRP A 231 -3.24 -10.50 15.42
C TRP A 231 -1.87 -11.09 15.76
N ASP A 232 -1.83 -12.28 16.36
CA ASP A 232 -0.56 -12.98 16.65
C ASP A 232 -0.04 -13.72 15.41
N ILE A 233 0.36 -12.95 14.40
CA ILE A 233 0.87 -13.42 13.10
C ILE A 233 2.11 -12.61 12.68
N PRO A 234 2.98 -13.16 11.81
CA PRO A 234 4.08 -12.43 11.20
C PRO A 234 3.59 -11.45 10.12
N HIS A 235 4.50 -10.86 9.35
CA HIS A 235 4.18 -10.03 8.18
C HIS A 235 3.60 -10.90 7.05
N SER A 236 2.31 -11.25 7.13
CA SER A 236 1.66 -12.12 6.14
C SER A 236 0.14 -11.90 6.07
N CYS A 237 -0.45 -12.27 4.93
CA CYS A 237 -1.90 -12.23 4.68
C CYS A 237 -2.45 -13.65 4.41
N GLY A 238 -2.45 -14.49 5.45
CA GLY A 238 -2.94 -15.88 5.37
C GLY A 238 -4.46 -16.01 5.24
N LEU A 239 -4.96 -17.24 5.15
CA LEU A 239 -6.37 -17.56 4.90
C LEU A 239 -7.34 -16.87 5.88
N ASN A 240 -7.00 -16.80 7.16
CA ASN A 240 -7.85 -16.15 8.16
C ASN A 240 -7.99 -14.63 7.91
N ALA A 241 -6.91 -13.96 7.53
CA ALA A 241 -6.95 -12.53 7.21
C ALA A 241 -7.75 -12.28 5.92
N GLN A 242 -7.58 -13.14 4.91
CA GLN A 242 -8.36 -13.08 3.68
C GLN A 242 -9.86 -13.29 3.96
N GLN A 243 -10.22 -14.29 4.76
CA GLN A 243 -11.59 -14.55 5.18
C GLN A 243 -12.20 -13.34 5.91
N ARG A 244 -11.44 -12.73 6.82
CA ARG A 244 -11.86 -11.53 7.55
C ARG A 244 -12.13 -10.33 6.65
N VAL A 245 -11.33 -10.15 5.60
CA VAL A 245 -11.54 -9.13 4.56
C VAL A 245 -12.83 -9.41 3.76
N LEU A 246 -13.08 -10.67 3.40
CA LEU A 246 -14.32 -11.04 2.70
C LEU A 246 -15.57 -10.81 3.56
N GLU A 247 -15.50 -11.08 4.87
CA GLU A 247 -16.58 -10.78 5.81
C GLU A 247 -16.86 -9.27 5.91
N PHE A 248 -15.79 -8.46 5.92
CA PHE A 248 -15.91 -7.02 5.89
C PHE A 248 -16.60 -6.52 4.61
N PHE A 249 -16.23 -7.06 3.45
CA PHE A 249 -16.92 -6.73 2.20
C PHE A 249 -18.39 -7.12 2.24
N LYS A 250 -18.73 -8.33 2.70
CA LYS A 250 -20.14 -8.76 2.85
C LYS A 250 -20.96 -7.85 3.76
N LYS A 251 -20.32 -7.21 4.74
CA LYS A 251 -20.98 -6.27 5.66
C LYS A 251 -21.25 -4.90 5.02
N HIS A 252 -20.43 -4.47 4.06
CA HIS A 252 -20.38 -3.07 3.62
C HIS A 252 -20.58 -2.82 2.11
N LEU A 253 -20.60 -3.85 1.27
CA LEU A 253 -20.85 -3.78 -0.17
C LEU A 253 -22.17 -4.46 -0.53
#